data_AF-A0A662VCB5-F1
#
_entry.id   AF-A0A662VCB5-F1
#
_cell.length_a   1.000
_cell.length_b   1.000
_cell.length_c   1.000
_cell.angle_alpha   90.00
_cell.angle_beta   90.00
_cell.angle_gamma   90.00
#
_symmetry.space_group_name_H-M   'P 1'
#
loop_
_entity.id
_entity.type
_entity.pdbx_description
1 polymer ?
#
loop_
_entity_poly.entity_id
_entity_poly.type
_entity_poly.pdbx_seq_one_letter_code
_entity_poly.pdbx_strand_id
1 'polypeptide(L)'
;VGSGVKNIKPGDMVTSEEMLWCGTCDACRYGYVNHCVRLNDPSDTEFGELGFTHDGAMAEYVVVRERYVWKIDAIREAVSSDEKAFEAGSLVEPTSVSYHAMFNRAGGFKPGAYVVIWGAGPIGLAAIALAKAAGAGKVIAFEISPVRKELAKVMGADYVFDPIELEKKGVEPWERIMDVTSGEGADMHVEAAGAPHVIVPQMLKSLAVGAKIVQIGRAPKEVPMYLEILQVRRVQVFGSQGHSGWGTFKNVIRLMASGKINMTKIITSRFKLSEALEAFERGHKRIDGKITIKP
;
A
#
# COMPACT_ATOMS: atom_id res chain seq x y z
N VAL A 1 -18.53 -23.03 7.25
CA VAL A 1 -18.13 -22.92 5.83
C VAL A 1 -19.21 -23.53 4.95
N GLY A 2 -19.42 -23.02 3.73
CA GLY A 2 -20.40 -23.59 2.80
C GLY A 2 -19.98 -24.96 2.25
N SER A 3 -20.92 -25.74 1.73
CA SER A 3 -20.68 -27.12 1.26
C SER A 3 -19.67 -27.25 0.10
N GLY A 4 -19.50 -26.18 -0.69
CA GLY A 4 -18.53 -26.13 -1.80
C GLY A 4 -17.11 -25.69 -1.42
N VAL A 5 -16.87 -25.31 -0.16
CA VAL A 5 -15.57 -24.85 0.34
C VAL A 5 -14.66 -26.05 0.57
N LYS A 6 -13.42 -26.00 0.06
CA LYS A 6 -12.49 -27.17 0.07
C LYS A 6 -11.18 -26.96 0.82
N ASN A 7 -10.71 -25.72 0.90
CA ASN A 7 -9.39 -25.33 1.37
C ASN A 7 -9.40 -24.66 2.75
N ILE A 8 -10.56 -24.16 3.20
CA ILE A 8 -10.75 -23.53 4.51
C ILE A 8 -11.69 -24.37 5.40
N LYS A 9 -11.36 -24.48 6.69
CA LYS A 9 -12.21 -25.14 7.70
C LYS A 9 -12.48 -24.22 8.92
N PRO A 10 -13.52 -24.49 9.72
CA PRO A 10 -13.72 -23.78 10.99
C PRO A 10 -12.46 -23.80 11.86
N GLY A 11 -12.12 -22.65 12.45
CA GLY A 11 -10.92 -22.47 13.26
C GLY A 11 -9.65 -22.04 12.49
N ASP A 12 -9.65 -22.09 11.15
CA ASP A 12 -8.57 -21.49 10.37
C ASP A 12 -8.56 -19.96 10.55
N MET A 13 -7.38 -19.38 10.78
CA MET A 13 -7.21 -17.92 10.82
C MET A 13 -7.00 -17.41 9.40
N VAL A 14 -7.79 -16.42 9.00
CA VAL A 14 -7.81 -15.93 7.62
C VAL A 14 -7.84 -14.41 7.51
N THR A 15 -7.40 -13.92 6.35
CA THR A 15 -7.67 -12.57 5.84
C THR A 15 -8.35 -12.69 4.48
N SER A 16 -8.87 -11.58 3.94
CA SER A 16 -9.57 -11.55 2.66
C SER A 16 -9.04 -10.47 1.74
N GLU A 17 -9.05 -10.75 0.43
CA GLU A 17 -9.06 -9.70 -0.58
C GLU A 17 -10.36 -8.89 -0.46
N GLU A 18 -10.27 -7.61 -0.77
CA GLU A 18 -11.44 -6.71 -0.85
C GLU A 18 -12.09 -6.70 -2.24
N MET A 19 -11.31 -6.83 -3.33
CA MET A 19 -11.81 -6.86 -4.70
C MET A 19 -12.39 -8.25 -5.04
N LEU A 20 -13.70 -8.33 -5.15
CA LEU A 20 -14.43 -9.56 -5.44
C LEU A 20 -14.53 -9.78 -6.96
N TRP A 21 -13.41 -10.13 -7.61
CA TRP A 21 -13.30 -10.28 -9.06
C TRP A 21 -14.03 -11.52 -9.64
N CYS A 22 -14.60 -11.40 -10.84
CA CYS A 22 -15.47 -12.46 -11.39
C CYS A 22 -14.76 -13.72 -11.87
N GLY A 23 -13.53 -13.58 -12.37
CA GLY A 23 -12.73 -14.68 -12.93
C GLY A 23 -13.09 -15.06 -14.36
N THR A 24 -14.08 -14.41 -14.98
CA THR A 24 -14.62 -14.83 -16.29
C THR A 24 -14.59 -13.75 -17.38
N CYS A 25 -14.53 -12.47 -17.02
CA CYS A 25 -14.41 -11.37 -17.98
C CYS A 25 -13.00 -11.30 -18.60
N ASP A 26 -12.84 -10.56 -19.69
CA ASP A 26 -11.56 -10.48 -20.40
C ASP A 26 -10.41 -9.98 -19.52
N ALA A 27 -10.64 -8.94 -18.70
CA ALA A 27 -9.64 -8.48 -17.75
C ALA A 27 -9.19 -9.59 -16.80
N CYS A 28 -10.12 -10.39 -16.27
CA CYS A 28 -9.78 -11.54 -15.44
C CYS A 28 -9.03 -12.63 -16.23
N ARG A 29 -9.45 -12.92 -17.47
CA ARG A 29 -8.80 -13.92 -18.34
C ARG A 29 -7.37 -13.52 -18.72
N TYR A 30 -7.10 -12.22 -18.83
CA TYR A 30 -5.75 -11.68 -19.00
C TYR A 30 -4.91 -11.66 -17.71
N GLY A 31 -5.48 -12.06 -16.57
CA GLY A 31 -4.80 -12.02 -15.27
C GLY A 31 -4.82 -10.64 -14.59
N TYR A 32 -5.58 -9.68 -15.12
CA TYR A 32 -5.75 -8.33 -14.58
C TYR A 32 -7.00 -8.23 -13.71
N VAL A 33 -7.08 -9.09 -12.69
CA VAL A 33 -8.28 -9.20 -11.83
C VAL A 33 -8.64 -7.91 -11.09
N ASN A 34 -7.66 -7.04 -10.78
CA ASN A 34 -7.89 -5.70 -10.21
C ASN A 34 -8.62 -4.74 -11.17
N HIS A 35 -8.83 -5.15 -12.43
CA HIS A 35 -9.52 -4.38 -13.47
C HIS A 35 -10.74 -5.15 -13.98
N CYS A 36 -11.25 -6.09 -13.17
CA CYS A 36 -12.46 -6.82 -13.47
C CYS A 36 -13.63 -5.84 -13.68
N VAL A 37 -14.27 -5.92 -14.85
CA VAL A 37 -15.37 -5.01 -15.22
C VAL A 37 -16.60 -5.14 -14.32
N ARG A 38 -16.78 -6.30 -13.68
CA ARG A 38 -17.87 -6.55 -12.72
C ARG A 38 -17.61 -5.98 -11.32
N LEU A 39 -16.42 -5.42 -11.03
CA LEU A 39 -16.17 -4.74 -9.75
C LEU A 39 -16.97 -3.43 -9.64
N ASN A 40 -17.15 -2.73 -10.77
CA ASN A 40 -17.78 -1.40 -10.82
C ASN A 40 -19.26 -1.46 -11.21
N ASP A 41 -19.85 -2.65 -11.31
CA ASP A 41 -21.26 -2.81 -11.66
C ASP A 41 -22.10 -2.78 -10.37
N PRO A 42 -22.81 -1.68 -10.06
CA PRO A 42 -23.59 -1.57 -8.83
C PRO A 42 -24.84 -2.49 -8.83
N SER A 43 -25.19 -3.09 -9.97
CA SER A 43 -26.28 -4.07 -10.06
C SER A 43 -25.81 -5.50 -9.79
N ASP A 44 -24.50 -5.71 -9.70
CA ASP A 44 -23.92 -7.01 -9.44
C ASP A 44 -24.03 -7.38 -7.95
N THR A 45 -24.76 -8.45 -7.67
CA THR A 45 -24.94 -8.98 -6.31
C THR A 45 -23.92 -10.05 -5.95
N GLU A 46 -23.00 -10.35 -6.88
CA GLU A 46 -22.09 -11.47 -6.82
C GLU A 46 -20.61 -11.05 -6.71
N PHE A 47 -20.27 -9.95 -7.36
CA PHE A 47 -18.93 -9.40 -7.52
C PHE A 47 -18.95 -7.89 -7.29
N GLY A 48 -17.85 -7.32 -6.82
CA GLY A 48 -17.82 -5.96 -6.33
C GLY A 48 -16.69 -5.70 -5.36
N GLU A 49 -16.91 -4.80 -4.43
CA GLU A 49 -15.93 -4.28 -3.48
C GLU A 49 -16.46 -4.49 -2.05
N LEU A 50 -15.76 -5.30 -1.25
CA LEU A 50 -16.18 -5.69 0.10
C LEU A 50 -16.14 -4.46 1.04
N GLY A 51 -17.29 -4.05 1.54
CA GLY A 51 -17.45 -2.83 2.34
C GLY A 51 -17.72 -1.57 1.53
N PHE A 52 -17.92 -1.69 0.21
CA PHE A 52 -18.37 -0.60 -0.66
C PHE A 52 -19.68 -0.93 -1.36
N THR A 53 -19.67 -1.91 -2.27
CA THR A 53 -20.87 -2.38 -2.98
C THR A 53 -21.48 -3.63 -2.35
N HIS A 54 -20.75 -4.28 -1.45
CA HIS A 54 -21.17 -5.45 -0.69
C HIS A 54 -20.94 -5.22 0.80
N ASP A 55 -21.69 -5.91 1.67
CA ASP A 55 -21.54 -5.81 3.12
C ASP A 55 -20.09 -6.08 3.57
N GLY A 56 -19.57 -5.18 4.39
CA GLY A 56 -18.16 -5.17 4.80
C GLY A 56 -17.86 -5.85 6.13
N ALA A 57 -16.60 -5.75 6.55
CA ALA A 57 -16.07 -6.38 7.76
C ALA A 57 -16.22 -5.53 9.05
N MET A 58 -16.92 -4.40 9.01
CA MET A 58 -17.30 -3.65 10.22
C MET A 58 -18.54 -4.30 10.86
N ALA A 59 -18.40 -5.57 11.23
CA ALA A 59 -19.46 -6.44 11.72
C ALA A 59 -18.86 -7.59 12.56
N GLU A 60 -19.68 -8.28 13.36
CA GLU A 60 -19.26 -9.49 14.09
C GLU A 60 -18.92 -10.65 13.15
N TYR A 61 -19.60 -10.72 11.99
CA TYR A 61 -19.39 -11.73 10.96
C TYR A 61 -19.45 -11.10 9.56
N VAL A 62 -18.65 -11.63 8.64
CA VAL A 62 -18.69 -11.27 7.21
C VAL A 62 -18.65 -12.55 6.37
N VAL A 63 -19.46 -12.59 5.32
CA VAL A 63 -19.49 -13.72 4.39
C VAL A 63 -18.62 -13.39 3.19
N VAL A 64 -17.60 -14.21 2.96
CA VAL A 64 -16.71 -14.09 1.80
C VAL A 64 -16.57 -15.42 1.10
N ARG A 65 -16.47 -15.39 -0.23
CA ARG A 65 -16.22 -16.57 -1.06
C ARG A 65 -14.79 -17.05 -0.86
N GLU A 66 -14.62 -18.38 -0.76
CA GLU A 66 -13.34 -19.03 -0.48
C GLU A 66 -12.17 -18.53 -1.36
N ARG A 67 -12.43 -18.21 -2.63
CA ARG A 67 -11.38 -17.79 -3.58
C ARG A 67 -10.65 -16.49 -3.20
N TYR A 68 -11.27 -15.64 -2.37
CA TYR A 68 -10.69 -14.37 -1.91
C TYR A 68 -10.01 -14.50 -0.55
N VAL A 69 -10.14 -15.67 0.09
CA VAL A 69 -9.70 -15.91 1.46
C VAL A 69 -8.29 -16.50 1.48
N TRP A 70 -7.43 -15.93 2.31
CA TRP A 70 -6.05 -16.36 2.48
C TRP A 70 -5.77 -16.72 3.94
N LYS A 71 -5.19 -17.90 4.19
CA LYS A 71 -4.78 -18.31 5.53
C LYS A 71 -3.62 -17.47 6.04
N ILE A 72 -3.66 -17.13 7.33
CA ILE A 72 -2.60 -16.39 8.03
C ILE A 72 -1.93 -17.23 9.12
N ASP A 73 -2.08 -18.56 9.08
CA ASP A 73 -1.50 -19.49 10.08
C ASP A 73 0.02 -19.29 10.23
N ALA A 74 0.74 -19.06 9.13
CA ALA A 74 2.17 -18.78 9.17
C ALA A 74 2.53 -17.48 9.95
N ILE A 75 1.66 -16.47 9.90
CA ILE A 75 1.83 -15.25 10.72
C ILE A 75 1.57 -15.59 12.18
N ARG A 76 0.49 -16.35 12.46
CA ARG A 76 0.14 -16.80 13.81
C ARG A 76 1.28 -17.57 14.46
N GLU A 77 1.86 -18.53 13.75
CA GLU A 77 3.03 -19.30 14.21
C GLU A 77 4.20 -18.37 14.55
N ALA A 78 4.48 -17.38 13.69
CA ALA A 78 5.58 -16.44 13.89
C ALA A 78 5.40 -15.50 15.10
N VAL A 79 4.17 -15.06 15.40
CA VAL A 79 3.91 -14.09 16.47
C VAL A 79 3.38 -14.71 17.77
N SER A 80 3.02 -16.00 17.74
CA SER A 80 2.51 -16.79 18.89
C SER A 80 1.40 -16.10 19.69
N SER A 81 0.54 -15.33 19.01
CA SER A 81 -0.56 -14.57 19.60
C SER A 81 -1.65 -14.37 18.56
N ASP A 82 -2.84 -14.90 18.81
CA ASP A 82 -3.97 -14.80 17.88
C ASP A 82 -4.36 -13.33 17.64
N GLU A 83 -4.35 -12.50 18.68
CA GLU A 83 -4.63 -11.05 18.56
C GLU A 83 -3.63 -10.34 17.64
N LYS A 84 -2.33 -10.56 17.84
CA LYS A 84 -1.31 -9.97 16.96
C LYS A 84 -1.38 -10.51 15.53
N ALA A 85 -1.78 -11.78 15.38
CA ALA A 85 -1.97 -12.39 14.07
C ALA A 85 -3.15 -11.77 13.34
N PHE A 86 -4.28 -11.50 14.02
CA PHE A 86 -5.40 -10.78 13.42
C PHE A 86 -5.04 -9.33 13.06
N GLU A 87 -4.30 -8.62 13.93
CA GLU A 87 -3.79 -7.29 13.60
C GLU A 87 -2.94 -7.29 12.33
N ALA A 88 -1.97 -8.21 12.23
CA ALA A 88 -1.16 -8.39 11.03
C ALA A 88 -2.00 -8.80 9.81
N GLY A 89 -2.94 -9.72 9.98
CA GLY A 89 -3.88 -10.17 8.96
C GLY A 89 -4.74 -9.03 8.39
N SER A 90 -5.18 -8.10 9.24
CA SER A 90 -5.94 -6.90 8.85
C SER A 90 -5.11 -5.91 8.02
N LEU A 91 -3.78 -6.02 8.08
CA LEU A 91 -2.84 -5.17 7.37
C LEU A 91 -2.32 -5.80 6.06
N VAL A 92 -2.72 -7.04 5.74
CA VAL A 92 -2.32 -7.71 4.50
C VAL A 92 -2.87 -6.97 3.28
N GLU A 93 -4.13 -6.54 3.30
CA GLU A 93 -4.75 -5.80 2.19
C GLU A 93 -4.00 -4.48 1.87
N PRO A 94 -3.80 -3.53 2.81
CA PRO A 94 -3.15 -2.26 2.47
C PRO A 94 -1.67 -2.44 2.11
N THR A 95 -1.02 -3.48 2.64
CA THR A 95 0.34 -3.84 2.25
C THR A 95 0.38 -4.41 0.83
N SER A 96 -0.64 -5.19 0.45
CA SER A 96 -0.78 -5.78 -0.87
C SER A 96 -1.04 -4.73 -1.96
N VAL A 97 -1.72 -3.62 -1.64
CA VAL A 97 -1.84 -2.46 -2.56
C VAL A 97 -0.45 -1.91 -2.93
N SER A 98 0.40 -1.69 -1.92
CA SER A 98 1.75 -1.17 -2.13
C SER A 98 2.65 -2.19 -2.84
N TYR A 99 2.56 -3.47 -2.47
CA TYR A 99 3.27 -4.56 -3.13
C TYR A 99 2.89 -4.64 -4.61
N HIS A 100 1.59 -4.63 -4.91
CA HIS A 100 1.10 -4.72 -6.28
C HIS A 100 1.62 -3.56 -7.12
N ALA A 101 1.56 -2.34 -6.59
CA ALA A 101 2.05 -1.15 -7.27
C ALA A 101 3.55 -1.20 -7.57
N MET A 102 4.36 -1.49 -6.56
CA MET A 102 5.82 -1.44 -6.69
C MET A 102 6.38 -2.62 -7.48
N PHE A 103 5.90 -3.83 -7.22
CA PHE A 103 6.53 -5.05 -7.75
C PHE A 103 5.78 -5.67 -8.91
N ASN A 104 4.45 -5.74 -8.87
CA ASN A 104 3.68 -6.37 -9.96
C ASN A 104 3.45 -5.39 -11.13
N ARG A 105 3.11 -4.13 -10.84
CA ARG A 105 2.85 -3.10 -11.86
C ARG A 105 4.13 -2.50 -12.40
N ALA A 106 5.00 -2.01 -11.50
CA ALA A 106 6.24 -1.35 -11.91
C ALA A 106 7.42 -2.32 -12.10
N GLY A 107 7.28 -3.61 -11.78
CA GLY A 107 8.35 -4.59 -11.95
C GLY A 107 9.51 -4.43 -10.96
N GLY A 108 9.27 -3.82 -9.80
CA GLY A 108 10.24 -3.63 -8.73
C GLY A 108 11.42 -2.73 -9.08
N PHE A 109 12.49 -2.85 -8.30
CA PHE A 109 13.77 -2.18 -8.50
C PHE A 109 14.91 -3.16 -8.17
N LYS A 110 16.13 -2.83 -8.55
CA LYS A 110 17.30 -3.66 -8.24
C LYS A 110 17.75 -3.42 -6.80
N PRO A 111 18.17 -4.45 -6.04
CA PRO A 111 18.83 -4.24 -4.75
C PRO A 111 19.97 -3.22 -4.86
N GLY A 112 20.05 -2.29 -3.91
CA GLY A 112 20.94 -1.12 -3.95
C GLY A 112 20.28 0.16 -4.46
N ALA A 113 19.11 0.10 -5.11
CA ALA A 113 18.41 1.26 -5.65
C ALA A 113 18.00 2.28 -4.57
N TYR A 114 17.91 3.55 -4.96
CA TYR A 114 17.36 4.63 -4.13
C TYR A 114 15.86 4.78 -4.39
N VAL A 115 15.05 4.68 -3.34
CA VAL A 115 13.59 4.69 -3.44
C VAL A 115 13.03 5.84 -2.63
N VAL A 116 12.17 6.65 -3.25
CA VAL A 116 11.51 7.81 -2.62
C VAL A 116 10.03 7.53 -2.48
N ILE A 117 9.49 7.67 -1.26
CA ILE A 117 8.07 7.50 -0.95
C ILE A 117 7.50 8.87 -0.57
N TRP A 118 6.47 9.30 -1.29
CA TRP A 118 5.77 10.55 -1.01
C TRP A 118 4.47 10.26 -0.28
N GLY A 119 4.39 10.67 0.98
CA GLY A 119 3.32 10.35 1.92
C GLY A 119 3.61 9.08 2.71
N ALA A 120 3.50 9.13 4.03
CA ALA A 120 3.67 8.01 4.96
C ALA A 120 2.37 7.67 5.72
N GLY A 121 1.24 7.69 5.00
CA GLY A 121 0.03 6.98 5.44
C GLY A 121 0.19 5.45 5.36
N PRO A 122 -0.85 4.64 5.62
CA PRO A 122 -0.74 3.17 5.61
C PRO A 122 -0.08 2.58 4.37
N ILE A 123 -0.44 3.09 3.18
CA ILE A 123 0.14 2.68 1.89
C ILE A 123 1.62 3.08 1.81
N GLY A 124 1.94 4.33 2.13
CA GLY A 124 3.33 4.80 2.15
C GLY A 124 4.22 4.05 3.14
N LEU A 125 3.72 3.78 4.35
CA LEU A 125 4.43 3.01 5.37
C LEU A 125 4.66 1.56 4.93
N ALA A 126 3.69 0.95 4.26
CA ALA A 126 3.87 -0.36 3.63
C ALA A 126 4.91 -0.31 2.51
N ALA A 127 4.87 0.72 1.64
CA ALA A 127 5.85 0.92 0.59
C ALA A 127 7.28 1.09 1.12
N ILE A 128 7.47 1.83 2.22
CA ILE A 128 8.75 1.99 2.92
C ILE A 128 9.26 0.62 3.40
N ALA A 129 8.41 -0.14 4.10
CA ALA A 129 8.80 -1.44 4.64
C ALA A 129 9.14 -2.45 3.54
N LEU A 130 8.35 -2.46 2.46
CA LEU A 130 8.59 -3.27 1.28
C LEU A 130 9.86 -2.85 0.56
N ALA A 131 10.14 -1.55 0.42
CA ALA A 131 11.36 -1.06 -0.20
C ALA A 131 12.59 -1.55 0.57
N LYS A 132 12.56 -1.44 1.91
CA LYS A 132 13.64 -1.93 2.76
C LYS A 132 13.81 -3.45 2.67
N ALA A 133 12.71 -4.20 2.72
CA ALA A 133 12.74 -5.66 2.61
C ALA A 133 13.24 -6.16 1.25
N ALA A 134 13.01 -5.41 0.16
CA ALA A 134 13.48 -5.71 -1.18
C ALA A 134 14.95 -5.28 -1.43
N GLY A 135 15.61 -4.68 -0.43
CA GLY A 135 17.03 -4.34 -0.49
C GLY A 135 17.33 -2.98 -1.12
N ALA A 136 16.43 -1.99 -0.99
CA ALA A 136 16.75 -0.60 -1.35
C ALA A 136 18.02 -0.13 -0.60
N GLY A 137 18.93 0.54 -1.32
CA GLY A 137 20.16 1.09 -0.75
C GLY A 137 19.87 2.29 0.17
N LYS A 138 18.91 3.13 -0.22
CA LYS A 138 18.35 4.22 0.60
C LYS A 138 16.85 4.32 0.36
N VAL A 139 16.11 4.53 1.45
CA VAL A 139 14.68 4.82 1.45
C VAL A 139 14.46 6.23 1.99
N ILE A 140 13.94 7.12 1.15
CA ILE A 140 13.67 8.52 1.49
C ILE A 140 12.15 8.71 1.55
N ALA A 141 11.63 9.28 2.63
CA ALA A 141 10.20 9.55 2.78
C ALA A 141 9.91 11.04 2.96
N PHE A 142 8.79 11.50 2.40
CA PHE A 142 8.23 12.83 2.65
C PHE A 142 6.89 12.72 3.37
N GLU A 143 6.75 13.36 4.53
CA GLU A 143 5.54 13.31 5.36
C GLU A 143 5.43 14.53 6.26
N ILE A 144 4.21 15.02 6.49
CA ILE A 144 3.92 16.21 7.30
C ILE A 144 3.51 15.88 8.74
N SER A 145 2.87 14.73 8.97
CA SER A 145 2.43 14.30 10.30
C SER A 145 3.63 13.85 11.13
N PRO A 146 3.90 14.46 12.31
CA PRO A 146 5.01 14.05 13.18
C PRO A 146 4.93 12.57 13.58
N VAL A 147 3.74 12.06 13.87
CA VAL A 147 3.52 10.65 14.22
C VAL A 147 3.94 9.74 13.07
N ARG A 148 3.54 10.07 11.84
CA ARG A 148 3.88 9.28 10.66
C ARG A 148 5.33 9.42 10.25
N LYS A 149 5.97 10.57 10.52
CA LYS A 149 7.42 10.74 10.35
C LYS A 149 8.21 9.74 11.22
N GLU A 150 7.80 9.57 12.48
CA GLU A 150 8.44 8.57 13.35
C GLU A 150 8.14 7.13 12.91
N LEU A 151 6.90 6.85 12.50
CA LEU A 151 6.55 5.54 11.94
C LEU A 151 7.35 5.22 10.66
N ALA A 152 7.57 6.20 9.78
CA ALA A 152 8.38 6.01 8.57
C ALA A 152 9.79 5.50 8.91
N LYS A 153 10.44 6.09 9.93
CA LYS A 153 11.74 5.61 10.43
C LYS A 153 11.63 4.19 10.99
N VAL A 154 10.62 3.91 11.80
CA VAL A 154 10.36 2.58 12.38
C VAL A 154 10.15 1.51 11.30
N MET A 155 9.54 1.88 10.18
CA MET A 155 9.30 1.00 9.03
C MET A 155 10.51 0.84 8.10
N GLY A 156 11.57 1.63 8.31
CA GLY A 156 12.85 1.46 7.61
C GLY A 156 13.23 2.59 6.64
N ALA A 157 12.58 3.76 6.71
CA ALA A 157 13.06 4.94 6.00
C ALA A 157 14.39 5.40 6.59
N ASP A 158 15.40 5.56 5.74
CA ASP A 158 16.73 6.05 6.13
C ASP A 158 16.71 7.58 6.30
N TYR A 159 15.87 8.27 5.52
CA TYR A 159 15.65 9.72 5.60
C TYR A 159 14.17 10.04 5.60
N VAL A 160 13.75 10.97 6.45
CA VAL A 160 12.36 11.47 6.49
C VAL A 160 12.40 12.99 6.51
N PHE A 161 11.76 13.61 5.52
CA PHE A 161 11.68 15.06 5.39
C PHE A 161 10.24 15.54 5.49
N ASP A 162 10.08 16.74 6.06
CA ASP A 162 8.80 17.44 6.06
C ASP A 162 8.80 18.49 4.95
N PRO A 163 7.99 18.34 3.90
CA PRO A 163 7.98 19.28 2.78
C PRO A 163 7.58 20.70 3.19
N ILE A 164 6.77 20.88 4.24
CA ILE A 164 6.35 22.21 4.72
C ILE A 164 7.50 22.88 5.49
N GLU A 165 8.30 22.12 6.21
CA GLU A 165 9.51 22.66 6.86
C GLU A 165 10.60 23.04 5.85
N LEU A 166 10.71 22.30 4.75
CA LEU A 166 11.64 22.60 3.66
C LEU A 166 11.24 23.89 2.93
N GLU A 167 9.97 24.03 2.58
CA GLU A 167 9.41 25.23 1.92
C GLU A 167 9.71 26.50 2.74
N LYS A 168 9.52 26.46 4.07
CA LYS A 168 9.85 27.58 4.98
C LYS A 168 11.32 27.96 4.97
N LYS A 169 12.21 27.05 4.58
CA LYS A 169 13.66 27.27 4.46
C LYS A 169 14.06 27.65 3.03
N GLY A 170 13.10 27.78 2.11
CA GLY A 170 13.37 28.04 0.69
C GLY A 170 14.04 26.86 -0.01
N VAL A 171 13.87 25.63 0.50
CA VAL A 171 14.42 24.41 -0.08
C VAL A 171 13.28 23.59 -0.67
N GLU A 172 13.44 23.17 -1.91
CA GLU A 172 12.48 22.30 -2.58
C GLU A 172 12.75 20.83 -2.22
N PRO A 173 11.70 19.99 -2.08
CA PRO A 173 11.86 18.56 -1.80
C PRO A 173 12.84 17.80 -2.71
N TRP A 174 12.85 18.10 -4.01
CA TRP A 174 13.74 17.44 -4.97
C TRP A 174 15.23 17.66 -4.65
N GLU A 175 15.61 18.82 -4.10
CA GLU A 175 17.00 19.14 -3.75
C GLU A 175 17.54 18.18 -2.68
N ARG A 176 16.71 17.85 -1.69
CA ARG A 176 17.08 16.88 -0.64
C ARG A 176 17.31 15.48 -1.18
N ILE A 177 16.58 15.10 -2.22
CA ILE A 177 16.78 13.81 -2.90
C ILE A 177 18.15 13.83 -3.60
N MET A 178 18.45 14.91 -4.33
CA MET A 178 19.74 15.04 -5.02
C MET A 178 20.92 15.06 -4.04
N ASP A 179 20.80 15.76 -2.91
CA ASP A 179 21.82 15.78 -1.84
C ASP A 179 22.08 14.38 -1.28
N VAL A 180 21.01 13.68 -0.88
CA VAL A 180 21.10 12.34 -0.28
C VAL A 180 21.64 11.31 -1.28
N THR A 181 21.35 11.49 -2.56
CA THR A 181 21.77 10.60 -3.65
C THR A 181 23.04 11.07 -4.36
N SER A 182 23.73 12.08 -3.82
CA SER A 182 24.98 12.62 -4.41
C SER A 182 24.87 12.98 -5.89
N GLY A 183 23.70 13.50 -6.29
CA GLY A 183 23.43 13.91 -7.66
C GLY A 183 22.87 12.82 -8.59
N GLU A 184 22.77 11.57 -8.12
CA GLU A 184 22.30 10.45 -8.96
C GLU A 184 20.79 10.49 -9.23
N GLY A 185 20.00 11.01 -8.28
CA GLY A 185 18.54 10.92 -8.29
C GLY A 185 18.03 9.58 -7.78
N ALA A 186 16.71 9.38 -7.79
CA ALA A 186 16.08 8.15 -7.32
C ALA A 186 15.67 7.22 -8.47
N ASP A 187 15.86 5.92 -8.28
CA ASP A 187 15.47 4.86 -9.22
C ASP A 187 13.97 4.60 -9.22
N MET A 188 13.30 4.84 -8.10
CA MET A 188 11.85 4.69 -7.99
C MET A 188 11.26 5.78 -7.09
N HIS A 189 10.22 6.46 -7.60
CA HIS A 189 9.35 7.30 -6.80
C HIS A 189 7.98 6.64 -6.65
N VAL A 190 7.43 6.64 -5.45
CA VAL A 190 6.10 6.12 -5.13
C VAL A 190 5.23 7.27 -4.61
N GLU A 191 4.20 7.65 -5.36
CA GLU A 191 3.22 8.65 -4.94
C GLU A 191 2.11 7.96 -4.15
N ALA A 192 2.07 8.18 -2.84
CA ALA A 192 1.10 7.62 -1.91
C ALA A 192 0.45 8.68 -1.01
N ALA A 193 0.63 9.97 -1.30
CA ALA A 193 0.07 11.09 -0.55
C ALA A 193 -1.28 11.56 -1.10
N GLY A 194 -1.58 11.24 -2.37
CA GLY A 194 -2.80 11.73 -3.04
C GLY A 194 -2.71 13.19 -3.45
N ALA A 195 -1.48 13.70 -3.66
CA ALA A 195 -1.23 15.06 -4.13
C ALA A 195 -0.29 15.09 -5.35
N PRO A 196 -0.53 14.27 -6.40
CA PRO A 196 0.39 14.15 -7.53
C PRO A 196 0.63 15.47 -8.27
N HIS A 197 -0.36 16.36 -8.31
CA HIS A 197 -0.24 17.69 -8.92
C HIS A 197 0.88 18.57 -8.32
N VAL A 198 1.25 18.38 -7.05
CA VAL A 198 2.39 19.08 -6.43
C VAL A 198 3.64 18.21 -6.36
N ILE A 199 3.47 16.88 -6.28
CA ILE A 199 4.57 15.94 -6.09
C ILE A 199 5.29 15.57 -7.39
N VAL A 200 4.55 15.33 -8.48
CA VAL A 200 5.16 14.89 -9.75
C VAL A 200 6.18 15.91 -10.28
N PRO A 201 5.95 17.24 -10.24
CA PRO A 201 6.99 18.21 -10.60
C PRO A 201 8.29 18.07 -9.80
N GLN A 202 8.20 17.66 -8.53
CA GLN A 202 9.37 17.40 -7.67
C GLN A 202 10.08 16.09 -8.08
N MET A 203 9.29 15.04 -8.38
CA MET A 203 9.83 13.78 -8.89
C MET A 203 10.64 14.03 -10.16
N LEU A 204 10.08 14.74 -11.15
CA LEU A 204 10.73 14.97 -12.44
C LEU A 204 12.13 15.60 -12.30
N LYS A 205 12.36 16.44 -11.30
CA LYS A 205 13.66 17.08 -11.04
C LYS A 205 14.69 16.19 -10.33
N SER A 206 14.28 15.01 -9.86
CA SER A 206 15.09 14.12 -9.01
C SER A 206 15.15 12.66 -9.50
N LEU A 207 14.86 12.42 -10.78
CA LEU A 207 14.88 11.09 -11.40
C LEU A 207 16.30 10.64 -11.73
N ALA A 208 16.67 9.41 -11.34
CA ALA A 208 17.80 8.71 -11.95
C ALA A 208 17.49 8.34 -13.41
N VAL A 209 18.51 8.02 -14.20
CA VAL A 209 18.32 7.48 -15.56
C VAL A 209 17.66 6.10 -15.44
N GLY A 210 16.57 5.88 -16.17
CA GLY A 210 15.81 4.62 -16.10
C GLY A 210 14.83 4.55 -14.93
N ALA A 211 14.59 5.67 -14.22
CA ALA A 211 13.74 5.68 -13.04
C ALA A 211 12.28 5.31 -13.34
N LYS A 212 11.57 4.90 -12.29
CA LYS A 212 10.15 4.53 -12.32
C LYS A 212 9.34 5.44 -11.42
N ILE A 213 8.25 5.99 -11.95
CA ILE A 213 7.24 6.72 -11.17
C ILE A 213 6.03 5.80 -10.99
N VAL A 214 5.66 5.54 -9.74
CA VAL A 214 4.52 4.69 -9.37
C VAL A 214 3.44 5.55 -8.74
N GLN A 215 2.32 5.72 -9.44
CA GLN A 215 1.17 6.49 -8.98
C GLN A 215 0.16 5.57 -8.27
N ILE A 216 -0.02 5.76 -6.97
CA ILE A 216 -0.99 5.00 -6.14
C ILE A 216 -2.04 5.93 -5.54
N GLY A 217 -1.64 7.11 -5.06
CA GLY A 217 -2.55 8.08 -4.48
C GLY A 217 -3.64 8.50 -5.47
N ARG A 218 -4.89 8.56 -5.00
CA ARG A 218 -6.01 9.07 -5.81
C ARG A 218 -6.14 10.58 -5.60
N ALA A 219 -6.24 11.32 -6.69
CA ALA A 219 -6.48 12.76 -6.66
C ALA A 219 -7.41 13.18 -7.81
N PRO A 220 -8.29 14.17 -7.60
CA PRO A 220 -9.24 14.61 -8.62
C PRO A 220 -8.67 15.64 -9.60
N LYS A 221 -7.40 16.03 -9.44
CA LYS A 221 -6.77 17.08 -10.25
C LYS A 221 -5.87 16.48 -11.31
N GLU A 222 -5.87 17.09 -12.49
CA GLU A 222 -4.86 16.84 -13.52
C GLU A 222 -3.45 17.18 -13.00
N VAL A 223 -2.45 16.53 -13.60
CA VAL A 223 -1.07 16.56 -13.12
C VAL A 223 -0.18 17.11 -14.24
N PRO A 224 0.53 18.24 -14.02
CA PRO A 224 1.45 18.77 -15.01
C PRO A 224 2.68 17.86 -15.12
N MET A 225 2.98 17.39 -16.34
CA MET A 225 4.12 16.52 -16.61
C MET A 225 4.86 16.94 -17.88
N TYR A 226 6.15 17.22 -17.76
CA TYR A 226 7.00 17.53 -18.91
C TYR A 226 7.50 16.24 -19.58
N LEU A 227 6.82 15.79 -20.62
CA LEU A 227 6.99 14.44 -21.17
C LEU A 227 8.36 14.16 -21.82
N GLU A 228 9.07 15.18 -22.31
CA GLU A 228 10.41 15.00 -22.89
C GLU A 228 11.38 14.38 -21.88
N ILE A 229 11.22 14.68 -20.57
CA ILE A 229 12.06 14.08 -19.53
C ILE A 229 11.96 12.56 -19.49
N LEU A 230 10.79 12.02 -19.84
CA LEU A 230 10.57 10.57 -19.89
C LEU A 230 11.40 9.93 -21.00
N GLN A 231 11.52 10.62 -22.13
CA GLN A 231 12.28 10.17 -23.29
C GLN A 231 13.78 10.25 -23.00
N VAL A 232 14.28 11.43 -22.61
CA VAL A 232 15.73 11.68 -22.48
C VAL A 232 16.34 10.98 -21.25
N ARG A 233 15.55 10.67 -20.22
CA ARG A 233 15.99 9.92 -19.04
C ARG A 233 15.56 8.45 -19.05
N ARG A 234 14.88 7.96 -20.11
CA ARG A 234 14.38 6.58 -20.20
C ARG A 234 13.45 6.21 -19.03
N VAL A 235 12.61 7.14 -18.58
CA VAL A 235 11.76 6.99 -17.40
C VAL A 235 10.41 6.36 -17.78
N GLN A 236 9.83 5.61 -16.86
CA GLN A 236 8.53 4.96 -17.02
C GLN A 236 7.56 5.41 -15.92
N VAL A 237 6.29 5.56 -16.27
CA VAL A 237 5.21 5.93 -15.34
C VAL A 237 4.19 4.81 -15.25
N PHE A 238 3.83 4.41 -14.04
CA PHE A 238 2.93 3.29 -13.78
C PHE A 238 1.76 3.73 -12.91
N GLY A 239 0.55 3.63 -13.43
CA GLY A 239 -0.66 3.66 -12.62
C GLY A 239 -0.92 2.31 -11.96
N SER A 240 -1.36 2.34 -10.70
CA SER A 240 -1.70 1.14 -9.94
C SER A 240 -3.00 1.30 -9.15
N GLN A 241 -3.82 0.25 -9.15
CA GLN A 241 -4.95 0.09 -8.23
C GLN A 241 -5.11 -1.37 -7.84
N GLY A 242 -5.69 -1.59 -6.66
CA GLY A 242 -5.99 -2.92 -6.15
C GLY A 242 -4.77 -3.70 -5.65
N HIS A 243 -5.05 -4.94 -5.30
CA HIS A 243 -4.15 -5.79 -4.50
C HIS A 243 -4.28 -7.28 -4.82
N SER A 244 -5.25 -7.66 -5.66
CA SER A 244 -5.57 -9.04 -5.99
C SER A 244 -4.67 -9.62 -7.09
N GLY A 245 -4.68 -10.94 -7.20
CA GLY A 245 -3.92 -11.69 -8.21
C GLY A 245 -2.41 -11.70 -7.98
N TRP A 246 -1.67 -12.31 -8.92
CA TRP A 246 -0.19 -12.34 -8.94
C TRP A 246 0.48 -12.96 -7.69
N GLY A 247 -0.29 -13.67 -6.87
CA GLY A 247 0.18 -14.19 -5.58
C GLY A 247 0.50 -13.09 -4.55
N THR A 248 -0.03 -11.88 -4.74
CA THR A 248 0.30 -10.69 -3.92
C THR A 248 0.07 -10.94 -2.43
N PHE A 249 -1.15 -11.34 -2.05
CA PHE A 249 -1.50 -11.64 -0.65
C PHE A 249 -0.60 -12.72 -0.06
N LYS A 250 -0.37 -13.81 -0.80
CA LYS A 250 0.52 -14.90 -0.39
C LYS A 250 1.94 -14.41 -0.09
N ASN A 251 2.49 -13.55 -0.94
CA ASN A 251 3.85 -13.02 -0.77
C ASN A 251 3.93 -12.03 0.39
N VAL A 252 2.92 -11.18 0.56
CA VAL A 252 2.82 -10.27 1.72
C VAL A 252 2.72 -11.06 3.03
N ILE A 253 1.85 -12.08 3.09
CA ILE A 253 1.71 -12.95 4.26
C ILE A 253 3.05 -13.62 4.60
N ARG A 254 3.78 -14.12 3.59
CA ARG A 254 5.12 -14.70 3.78
C ARG A 254 6.14 -13.70 4.30
N LEU A 255 6.14 -12.46 3.80
CA LEU A 255 7.04 -11.40 4.27
C LEU A 255 6.77 -11.03 5.73
N MET A 256 5.49 -11.01 6.13
CA MET A 256 5.10 -10.77 7.52
C MET A 256 5.50 -11.95 8.42
N ALA A 257 5.18 -13.18 8.01
CA ALA A 257 5.50 -14.40 8.74
C ALA A 257 7.01 -14.60 8.91
N SER A 258 7.83 -14.23 7.91
CA SER A 258 9.29 -14.33 8.01
C SER A 258 9.92 -13.19 8.84
N GLY A 259 9.13 -12.27 9.39
CA GLY A 259 9.61 -11.11 10.15
C GLY A 259 10.36 -10.07 9.32
N LYS A 260 10.35 -10.16 7.98
CA LYS A 260 11.02 -9.18 7.10
C LYS A 260 10.27 -7.86 7.08
N ILE A 261 8.97 -7.91 7.32
CA ILE A 261 8.12 -6.74 7.50
C ILE A 261 7.25 -6.99 8.73
N ASN A 262 7.17 -6.03 9.64
CA ASN A 262 6.22 -6.06 10.74
C ASN A 262 5.29 -4.85 10.65
N MET A 263 4.14 -5.03 10.00
CA MET A 263 3.18 -3.95 9.79
C MET A 263 2.38 -3.60 11.05
N THR A 264 2.30 -4.45 12.07
CA THR A 264 1.50 -4.11 13.27
C THR A 264 2.03 -2.88 14.01
N LYS A 265 3.30 -2.51 13.76
CA LYS A 265 3.93 -1.28 14.24
C LYS A 265 3.21 0.00 13.78
N ILE A 266 2.47 -0.03 12.67
CA ILE A 266 1.76 1.15 12.18
C ILE A 266 0.40 1.37 12.87
N ILE A 267 -0.08 0.40 13.65
CA ILE A 267 -1.34 0.50 14.37
C ILE A 267 -1.15 1.42 15.59
N THR A 268 -1.68 2.63 15.50
CA THR A 268 -1.57 3.65 16.54
C THR A 268 -2.81 3.78 17.41
N SER A 269 -3.98 3.39 16.88
CA SER A 269 -5.24 3.42 17.61
C SER A 269 -6.05 2.14 17.39
N ARG A 270 -6.69 1.66 18.45
CA ARG A 270 -7.56 0.48 18.45
C ARG A 270 -8.90 0.86 19.04
N PHE A 271 -9.97 0.53 18.34
CA PHE A 271 -11.35 0.78 18.75
C PHE A 271 -12.13 -0.53 18.74
N LYS A 272 -13.21 -0.58 19.51
CA LYS A 272 -14.22 -1.63 19.42
C LYS A 272 -15.20 -1.32 18.30
N LEU A 273 -15.94 -2.32 17.82
CA LEU A 273 -17.00 -2.13 16.83
C LEU A 273 -18.08 -1.14 17.31
N SER A 274 -18.40 -1.14 18.61
CA SER A 274 -19.31 -0.15 19.22
C SER A 274 -18.83 1.30 19.12
N GLU A 275 -17.54 1.52 18.86
CA GLU A 275 -16.88 2.83 18.79
C GLU A 275 -16.54 3.20 17.32
N ALA A 276 -17.13 2.51 16.33
CA ALA A 276 -16.77 2.68 14.92
C ALA A 276 -16.90 4.13 14.42
N LEU A 277 -17.94 4.86 14.83
CA LEU A 277 -18.12 6.27 14.44
C LEU A 277 -17.00 7.16 14.96
N GLU A 278 -16.58 6.99 16.21
CA GLU A 278 -15.44 7.71 16.80
C GLU A 278 -14.14 7.37 16.08
N ALA A 279 -13.95 6.09 15.72
CA ALA A 279 -12.81 5.66 14.92
C ALA A 279 -12.76 6.35 13.55
N PHE A 280 -13.91 6.50 12.88
CA PHE A 280 -14.00 7.24 11.62
C PHE A 280 -13.69 8.72 11.81
N GLU A 281 -14.26 9.39 12.81
CA GLU A 281 -13.95 10.80 13.13
C GLU A 281 -12.46 11.01 13.42
N ARG A 282 -11.85 10.08 14.16
CA ARG A 282 -10.40 10.07 14.41
C ARG A 282 -9.61 9.93 13.10
N GLY A 283 -10.04 9.05 12.20
CA GLY A 283 -9.44 8.86 10.88
C GLY A 283 -9.41 10.13 10.01
N HIS A 284 -10.45 10.97 10.09
CA HIS A 284 -10.54 12.24 9.36
C HIS A 284 -9.44 13.24 9.77
N LYS A 285 -8.91 13.13 11.00
CA LYS A 285 -7.81 13.98 11.48
C LYS A 285 -6.47 13.66 10.81
N ARG A 286 -6.34 12.50 10.15
CA ARG A 286 -5.15 12.09 9.37
C ARG A 286 -3.82 12.13 10.14
N ILE A 287 -3.85 11.87 11.43
CA ILE A 287 -2.65 11.85 12.30
C ILE A 287 -2.12 10.45 12.58
N ASP A 288 -3.01 9.46 12.69
CA ASP A 288 -2.67 8.07 12.96
C ASP A 288 -1.91 7.38 11.82
N GLY A 289 -1.11 6.38 12.16
CA GLY A 289 -0.51 5.47 11.18
C GLY A 289 -1.60 4.58 10.56
N LYS A 290 -2.28 3.81 11.40
CA LYS A 290 -3.47 3.02 11.08
C LYS A 290 -4.34 2.91 12.33
N ILE A 291 -5.65 3.01 12.11
CA ILE A 291 -6.69 2.73 13.09
C ILE A 291 -7.27 1.36 12.77
N THR A 292 -7.43 0.51 13.78
CA THR A 292 -8.08 -0.80 13.65
C THR A 292 -9.34 -0.86 14.51
N ILE A 293 -10.39 -1.49 13.98
CA ILE A 293 -11.64 -1.77 14.70
C ILE A 293 -11.72 -3.27 14.95
N LYS A 294 -11.99 -3.65 16.20
CA LYS A 294 -12.15 -5.04 16.64
C LYS A 294 -13.62 -5.28 17.02
N PRO A 295 -14.29 -6.25 16.39
CA PRO A 295 -15.61 -6.72 16.82
C PRO A 295 -15.62 -7.21 18.27
#